data_AF-A0AAE3DYJ4-F1
#
_entry.id   AF-A0AAE3DYJ4-F1
#
_cell.length_a   1.000
_cell.length_b   1.000
_cell.length_c   1.000
_cell.angle_alpha   90.00
_cell.angle_beta   90.00
_cell.angle_gamma   90.00
#
_symmetry.space_group_name_H-M   'P 1'
#
loop_
_entity.id
_entity.type
_entity.pdbx_description
1 polymer ?
#
loop_
_entity_poly.entity_id
_entity_poly.type
_entity_poly.pdbx_seq_one_letter_code
_entity_poly.pdbx_strand_id
1 'polypeptide(L)'
;MGNNKIISDEDEKKIRAMRLGDKNAILWGLKCTGLHYRINAIACAVMYNITDDDIIDSIKELKSETYTSIGTSASGCAYAALDILGIEKYAGDSREVKRYLNCKFDFYKDFVVKAQEMKNKS
;
A
#
# COMPACT_ATOMS: atom_id res chain seq x y z
N MET A 1 6.42 28.38 16.69
CA MET A 1 6.64 27.67 15.41
C MET A 1 5.72 26.47 15.43
N GLY A 2 4.57 26.55 14.72
CA GLY A 2 3.64 25.42 14.66
C GLY A 2 4.34 24.23 14.02
N ASN A 3 4.13 23.02 14.56
CA ASN A 3 4.61 21.79 13.95
C ASN A 3 4.09 21.72 12.51
N ASN A 4 4.93 22.03 11.52
CA ASN A 4 4.67 21.81 10.09
C ASN A 4 4.75 20.30 9.79
N LYS A 5 3.97 19.49 10.51
CA LYS A 5 3.82 18.08 10.18
C LYS A 5 2.88 17.99 8.96
N ILE A 6 3.41 17.41 7.89
CA ILE A 6 2.68 17.16 6.64
C ILE A 6 1.59 16.09 6.85
N ILE A 7 1.74 15.23 7.86
CA ILE A 7 0.81 14.16 8.22
C ILE A 7 0.40 14.34 9.68
N SER A 8 -0.89 14.20 9.98
CA SER A 8 -1.40 14.30 11.35
C SER A 8 -0.90 13.14 12.22
N ASP A 9 -0.82 13.33 13.53
CA ASP A 9 -0.45 12.26 14.47
C ASP A 9 -1.44 11.07 14.40
N GLU A 10 -2.70 11.34 14.04
CA GLU A 10 -3.72 10.31 13.85
C GLU A 10 -3.44 9.47 12.61
N ASP A 11 -3.11 10.12 11.49
CA ASP A 11 -2.76 9.43 10.25
C ASP A 11 -1.45 8.65 10.38
N GLU A 12 -0.49 9.17 11.13
CA GLU A 12 0.76 8.47 11.45
C GLU A 12 0.49 7.17 12.22
N LYS A 13 -0.46 7.19 13.18
CA LYS A 13 -0.92 5.98 13.88
C LYS A 13 -1.58 4.97 12.94
N LYS A 14 -2.43 5.43 12.02
CA LYS A 14 -3.08 4.54 11.02
C LYS A 14 -2.06 3.93 10.06
N ILE A 15 -1.10 4.71 9.57
CA ILE A 15 0.01 4.22 8.75
C ILE A 15 0.82 3.17 9.50
N ARG A 16 1.12 3.40 10.80
CA ARG A 16 1.80 2.40 11.62
C ARG A 16 0.96 1.13 11.78
N ALA A 17 -0.35 1.25 11.98
CA ALA A 17 -1.26 0.11 12.07
C ALA A 17 -1.28 -0.72 10.77
N MET A 18 -1.30 -0.06 9.59
CA MET A 18 -1.15 -0.77 8.30
C MET A 18 0.14 -1.58 8.25
N ARG A 19 1.27 -0.96 8.64
CA ARG A 19 2.60 -1.60 8.67
C ARG A 19 2.73 -2.71 9.71
N LEU A 20 1.74 -2.87 10.57
CA LEU A 20 1.62 -3.98 11.52
C LEU A 20 0.62 -5.04 11.07
N GLY A 21 0.02 -4.89 9.88
CA GLY A 21 -0.93 -5.82 9.29
C GLY A 21 -2.38 -5.63 9.74
N ASP A 22 -2.73 -4.48 10.33
CA ASP A 22 -4.11 -4.20 10.73
C ASP A 22 -5.02 -4.02 9.49
N LYS A 23 -5.96 -4.94 9.30
CA LYS A 23 -6.84 -4.97 8.12
C LYS A 23 -7.70 -3.71 7.99
N ASN A 24 -8.21 -3.18 9.11
CA ASN A 24 -9.07 -1.98 9.10
C ASN A 24 -8.28 -0.74 8.68
N ALA A 25 -7.04 -0.60 9.16
CA ALA A 25 -6.16 0.48 8.76
C ALA A 25 -5.75 0.37 7.27
N ILE A 26 -5.54 -0.85 6.77
CA ILE A 26 -5.27 -1.10 5.34
C ILE A 26 -6.48 -0.70 4.51
N LEU A 27 -7.69 -1.16 4.87
CA LEU A 27 -8.92 -0.78 4.17
C LEU A 27 -9.13 0.74 4.16
N TRP A 28 -8.89 1.40 5.30
CA TRP A 28 -8.92 2.85 5.37
C TRP A 28 -7.93 3.50 4.39
N GLY A 29 -6.68 3.03 4.35
CA GLY A 29 -5.64 3.57 3.47
C GLY A 29 -5.95 3.38 1.98
N LEU A 30 -6.60 2.28 1.59
CA LEU A 30 -7.07 2.06 0.21
C LEU A 30 -8.14 3.08 -0.20
N LYS A 31 -9.02 3.47 0.74
CA LYS A 31 -10.14 4.40 0.50
C LYS A 31 -9.75 5.88 0.63
N CYS A 32 -8.58 6.19 1.18
CA CYS A 32 -8.05 7.56 1.24
C CYS A 32 -7.74 8.12 -0.16
N THR A 33 -7.84 9.42 -0.35
CA THR A 33 -7.47 10.09 -1.62
C THR A 33 -5.96 10.26 -1.80
N GLY A 34 -5.20 10.34 -0.71
CA GLY A 34 -3.75 10.54 -0.79
C GLY A 34 -3.02 9.31 -1.30
N LEU A 35 -2.27 9.48 -2.40
CA LEU A 35 -1.47 8.43 -3.03
C LEU A 35 -0.55 7.71 -2.04
N HIS A 36 0.04 8.46 -1.09
CA HIS A 36 0.86 7.90 -0.02
C HIS A 36 0.13 6.82 0.79
N TYR A 37 -1.11 7.07 1.21
CA TYR A 37 -1.89 6.13 2.01
C TYR A 37 -2.24 4.87 1.20
N ARG A 38 -2.65 5.06 -0.05
CA ARG A 38 -2.99 3.95 -0.97
C ARG A 38 -1.80 3.04 -1.21
N ILE A 39 -0.61 3.59 -1.47
CA ILE A 39 0.61 2.78 -1.67
C ILE A 39 0.99 2.02 -0.39
N ASN A 40 0.91 2.67 0.79
CA ASN A 40 1.13 1.98 2.07
C ASN A 40 0.21 0.78 2.19
N ALA A 41 -1.08 0.99 1.94
CA ALA A 41 -2.10 -0.03 2.12
C ALA A 41 -1.93 -1.19 1.14
N ILE A 42 -1.72 -0.91 -0.16
CA ILE A 42 -1.46 -1.92 -1.18
C ILE A 42 -0.23 -2.75 -0.83
N ALA A 43 0.89 -2.10 -0.51
CA ALA A 43 2.12 -2.81 -0.16
C ALA A 43 1.93 -3.67 1.09
N CYS A 44 1.21 -3.18 2.11
CA CYS A 44 0.91 -3.97 3.31
C CYS A 44 -0.02 -5.15 3.02
N ALA A 45 -1.05 -4.98 2.19
CA ALA A 45 -1.90 -6.09 1.76
C ALA A 45 -1.08 -7.20 1.08
N VAL A 46 -0.13 -6.82 0.21
CA VAL A 46 0.79 -7.76 -0.45
C VAL A 46 1.72 -8.46 0.56
N MET A 47 2.41 -7.70 1.41
CA MET A 47 3.39 -8.27 2.36
C MET A 47 2.77 -9.21 3.38
N TYR A 48 1.52 -8.95 3.78
CA TYR A 48 0.76 -9.80 4.71
C TYR A 48 -0.13 -10.84 4.01
N ASN A 49 -0.09 -10.91 2.67
CA ASN A 49 -0.90 -11.81 1.86
C ASN A 49 -2.41 -11.75 2.21
N ILE A 50 -2.94 -10.54 2.31
CA ILE A 50 -4.33 -10.26 2.70
C ILE A 50 -5.21 -10.30 1.45
N THR A 51 -6.17 -11.22 1.43
CA THR A 51 -7.07 -11.46 0.28
C THR A 51 -8.55 -11.39 0.66
N ASP A 52 -8.89 -10.66 1.72
CA ASP A 52 -10.29 -10.39 2.10
C ASP A 52 -11.03 -9.64 0.97
N ASP A 53 -12.31 -9.96 0.74
CA ASP A 53 -13.07 -9.48 -0.41
C ASP A 53 -13.11 -7.95 -0.51
N ASP A 54 -13.31 -7.26 0.62
CA ASP A 54 -13.38 -5.80 0.70
C ASP A 54 -12.04 -5.12 0.37
N ILE A 55 -10.93 -5.74 0.76
CA ILE A 55 -9.57 -5.32 0.41
C ILE A 55 -9.34 -5.51 -1.08
N ILE A 56 -9.67 -6.68 -1.63
CA ILE A 56 -9.47 -6.98 -3.04
C ILE A 56 -10.33 -6.07 -3.93
N ASP A 57 -11.58 -5.84 -3.57
CA ASP A 57 -12.47 -4.94 -4.31
C ASP A 57 -11.95 -3.51 -4.28
N SER A 58 -11.50 -3.03 -3.12
CA SER A 58 -10.87 -1.70 -3.01
C SER A 58 -9.58 -1.60 -3.85
N ILE A 59 -8.76 -2.65 -3.94
CA ILE A 59 -7.58 -2.67 -4.81
C ILE A 59 -8.00 -2.65 -6.29
N LYS A 60 -9.04 -3.40 -6.68
CA LYS A 60 -9.54 -3.40 -8.07
C LYS A 60 -10.03 -2.01 -8.49
N GLU A 61 -10.74 -1.30 -7.62
CA GLU A 61 -11.21 0.07 -7.89
C GLU A 61 -10.06 1.02 -8.25
N LEU A 62 -8.92 0.90 -7.53
CA LEU A 62 -7.73 1.71 -7.75
C LEU A 62 -7.07 1.51 -9.13
N LYS A 63 -7.38 0.43 -9.87
CA LYS A 63 -6.89 0.23 -11.25
C LYS A 63 -7.36 1.34 -12.20
N SER A 64 -8.47 1.99 -11.89
CA SER A 64 -9.05 3.08 -12.70
C SER A 64 -8.43 4.46 -12.42
N GLU A 65 -7.61 4.58 -11.37
CA GLU A 65 -6.98 5.84 -10.97
C GLU A 65 -5.89 6.27 -11.95
N THR A 66 -5.89 7.55 -12.30
CA THR A 66 -4.97 8.13 -13.30
C THR A 66 -3.89 9.01 -12.68
N TYR A 67 -4.05 9.39 -11.41
CA TYR A 67 -3.07 10.23 -10.73
C TYR A 67 -1.74 9.49 -10.55
N THR A 68 -0.66 10.15 -10.97
CA THR A 68 0.72 9.66 -10.87
C THR A 68 1.58 10.74 -10.23
N SER A 69 2.48 10.33 -9.33
CA SER A 69 3.48 11.20 -8.72
C SER A 69 4.83 10.49 -8.69
N ILE A 70 5.89 11.17 -9.16
CA ILE A 70 7.28 10.67 -9.15
C ILE A 70 7.38 9.25 -9.78
N GLY A 71 6.66 9.02 -10.88
CA GLY A 71 6.66 7.73 -11.59
C GLY A 71 5.97 6.58 -10.84
N THR A 72 5.14 6.89 -9.85
CA THR A 72 4.29 5.93 -9.13
C THR A 72 2.82 6.34 -9.20
N SER A 73 1.97 5.36 -9.45
CA SER A 73 0.51 5.47 -9.51
C SER A 73 -0.14 4.43 -8.58
N ALA A 74 -1.34 4.75 -8.09
CA ALA A 74 -2.13 3.78 -7.33
C ALA A 74 -2.55 2.60 -8.23
N SER A 75 -2.87 2.88 -9.49
CA SER A 75 -3.26 1.87 -10.48
C SER A 75 -2.12 0.91 -10.80
N GLY A 76 -0.90 1.42 -11.03
CA GLY A 76 0.29 0.59 -11.24
C GLY A 76 0.58 -0.34 -10.06
N CYS A 77 0.46 0.17 -8.84
CA CYS A 77 0.54 -0.64 -7.62
C CYS A 77 -0.57 -1.70 -7.57
N ALA A 78 -1.82 -1.33 -7.88
CA ALA A 78 -2.97 -2.21 -7.82
C ALA A 78 -2.86 -3.39 -8.79
N TYR A 79 -2.47 -3.15 -10.05
CA TYR A 79 -2.22 -4.23 -11.02
C TYR A 79 -1.16 -5.22 -10.52
N ALA A 80 -0.06 -4.72 -9.98
CA ALA A 80 0.99 -5.58 -9.46
C ALA A 80 0.54 -6.38 -8.23
N ALA A 81 -0.21 -5.75 -7.33
CA ALA A 81 -0.70 -6.39 -6.13
C ALA A 81 -1.67 -7.54 -6.41
N LEU A 82 -2.62 -7.34 -7.34
CA LEU A 82 -3.57 -8.39 -7.71
C LEU A 82 -2.88 -9.60 -8.35
N ASP A 83 -1.82 -9.38 -9.12
CA ASP A 83 -1.02 -10.48 -9.71
C ASP A 83 -0.25 -11.23 -8.61
N ILE A 84 0.47 -10.50 -7.75
CA ILE A 84 1.26 -11.10 -6.67
C ILE A 84 0.37 -11.89 -5.69
N LEU A 85 -0.83 -11.39 -5.41
CA LEU A 85 -1.82 -12.06 -4.55
C LEU A 85 -2.55 -13.22 -5.26
N GLY A 86 -2.28 -13.47 -6.55
CA GLY A 86 -2.88 -14.56 -7.32
C GLY A 86 -4.34 -14.32 -7.73
N ILE A 87 -4.82 -13.08 -7.70
CA ILE A 87 -6.21 -12.71 -8.00
C ILE A 87 -6.41 -12.43 -9.49
N GLU A 88 -5.55 -11.62 -10.09
CA GLU A 88 -5.65 -11.23 -11.50
C GLU A 88 -4.25 -11.04 -12.09
N LYS A 89 -3.89 -11.87 -13.08
CA LYS A 89 -2.57 -11.79 -13.74
C LYS A 89 -2.45 -10.53 -14.60
N TYR A 90 -1.35 -9.81 -14.45
CA TYR A 90 -1.03 -8.65 -15.28
C TYR A 90 -0.51 -9.09 -16.66
N ALA A 91 -1.23 -8.69 -17.71
CA ALA A 91 -0.87 -8.99 -19.10
C ALA A 91 -0.32 -7.78 -19.89
N GLY A 92 -0.16 -6.63 -19.23
CA GLY A 92 0.31 -5.40 -19.89
C GLY A 92 1.83 -5.25 -19.95
N ASP A 93 2.28 -4.12 -20.50
CA ASP A 93 3.70 -3.80 -20.72
C ASP A 93 4.19 -2.59 -19.90
N SER A 94 3.43 -2.13 -18.89
CA SER A 94 3.86 -1.01 -18.06
C SER A 94 5.15 -1.34 -17.32
N ARG A 95 6.19 -0.53 -17.57
CA ARG A 95 7.48 -0.62 -16.87
C ARG A 95 7.32 -0.48 -15.35
N GLU A 96 6.39 0.36 -14.91
CA GLU A 96 6.08 0.55 -13.49
C GLU A 96 5.57 -0.75 -12.87
N VAL A 97 4.54 -1.35 -13.45
CA VAL A 97 3.93 -2.59 -12.95
C VAL A 97 4.96 -3.72 -12.94
N LYS A 98 5.71 -3.90 -14.04
CA LYS A 98 6.78 -4.90 -14.12
C LYS A 98 7.85 -4.72 -13.05
N ARG A 99 8.20 -3.48 -12.70
CA ARG A 99 9.13 -3.21 -11.59
C ARG A 99 8.56 -3.71 -10.26
N TYR A 100 7.29 -3.44 -9.97
CA TYR A 100 6.64 -3.92 -8.75
C TYR A 100 6.53 -5.44 -8.69
N LEU A 101 6.20 -6.09 -9.80
CA LEU A 101 6.19 -7.56 -9.88
C LEU A 101 7.57 -8.16 -9.62
N ASN A 102 8.61 -7.57 -10.21
CA ASN A 102 10.00 -8.05 -10.04
C ASN A 102 10.51 -7.88 -8.60
N CYS A 103 10.23 -6.74 -7.96
CA CYS A 103 10.70 -6.49 -6.60
C CYS A 103 9.71 -6.93 -5.52
N LYS A 104 8.49 -7.37 -5.86
CA LYS A 104 7.44 -7.77 -4.93
C LYS A 104 7.21 -6.78 -3.78
N PHE A 105 7.28 -5.48 -4.08
CA PHE A 105 7.20 -4.40 -3.09
C PHE A 105 8.30 -4.43 -2.00
N ASP A 106 9.45 -5.06 -2.22
CA ASP A 106 10.54 -5.21 -1.24
C ASP A 106 11.04 -3.88 -0.66
N PHE A 107 10.96 -2.79 -1.42
CA PHE A 107 11.30 -1.43 -0.94
C PHE A 107 10.43 -0.97 0.25
N TYR A 108 9.31 -1.66 0.51
CA TYR A 108 8.42 -1.38 1.63
C TYR A 108 8.78 -2.13 2.91
N LYS A 109 9.59 -3.17 2.81
CA LYS A 109 9.90 -4.10 3.91
C LYS A 109 10.53 -3.39 5.10
N ASP A 110 11.43 -2.45 4.87
CA ASP A 110 12.10 -1.69 5.92
C ASP A 110 11.10 -0.90 6.79
N PHE A 111 10.01 -0.39 6.21
CA PHE A 111 8.99 0.33 6.97
C PHE A 111 8.18 -0.61 7.87
N VAL A 112 7.91 -1.83 7.42
CA VAL A 112 7.23 -2.87 8.22
C VAL A 112 8.12 -3.34 9.36
N VAL A 113 9.39 -3.69 9.07
CA VAL A 113 10.36 -4.13 10.07
C VAL A 113 10.50 -3.08 11.17
N LYS A 114 10.71 -1.81 10.79
CA LYS A 114 10.78 -0.71 11.77
C LYS A 114 9.51 -0.59 12.62
N ALA A 115 8.33 -0.73 12.04
CA ALA A 115 7.07 -0.65 12.78
C ALA A 115 6.94 -1.78 13.82
N GLN A 116 7.37 -3.00 13.46
CA GLN A 116 7.40 -4.16 14.34
C GLN A 116 8.41 -4.00 15.48
N GLU A 117 9.62 -3.53 15.19
CA GLU A 117 10.65 -3.27 16.20
C GLU A 117 10.18 -2.24 17.24
N MET A 118 9.50 -1.17 16.79
CA MET A 118 8.93 -0.16 17.68
C MET A 118 7.78 -0.70 18.53
N LYS A 119 7.05 -1.72 18.08
CA LYS A 119 5.99 -2.35 18.86
C LYS A 119 6.56 -3.18 20.01
N ASN A 120 7.69 -3.85 19.78
CA ASN A 120 8.33 -4.74 20.76
C ASN A 120 9.10 -3.98 21.86
N LYS A 121 9.28 -2.66 21.72
CA LYS A 121 9.95 -1.78 22.69
C LYS A 121 8.96 -0.98 23.57
N SER A 122 7.66 -1.17 23.36
CA SER A 122 6.57 -0.49 24.08
C SER A 122 5.83 -1.47 24.97
#